data_AF-A0AAW1P019-F1
#
_entry.id   AF-A0AAW1P019-F1
#
_cell.length_a   1.000
_cell.length_b   1.000
_cell.length_c   1.000
_cell.angle_alpha   90.00
_cell.angle_beta   90.00
_cell.angle_gamma   90.00
#
_symmetry.space_group_name_H-M   'P 1'
#
loop_
_entity.id
_entity.type
_entity.pdbx_description
1 polymer ?
#
loop_
_entity_poly.entity_id
_entity_poly.type
_entity_poly.pdbx_seq_one_letter_code
_entity_poly.pdbx_strand_id
1 'polypeptide(L)'
;MCSHCGGQRPKGRPSEDRPVPAWKIRSGSKHGKSYENKTRRRGRVERNPNDTPLRDGNRDRVIGLLTERAVKTLIYYLSETNMHVYYWLCTFYRDHAIPRDGHWDDVSGETFLRTLLNMPIEHAAVPMGRNASPLHSLGRGCGVDPRNLAQRIMDIRTQLAAEMIQDLKEVSAENATLMRETVTLSFNLNNVVAHPVDKGP
;
A
#
# COMPACT_ATOMS: atom_id res chain seq x y z
N MET A 1 -65.55 30.99 -6.39
CA MET A 1 -65.62 29.57 -5.99
C MET A 1 -64.32 28.91 -6.40
N CYS A 2 -63.67 28.24 -5.44
CA CYS A 2 -62.49 27.38 -5.61
C CYS A 2 -62.65 26.43 -6.82
N SER A 3 -61.58 26.03 -7.53
CA SER A 3 -60.68 24.99 -7.04
C SER A 3 -59.34 24.94 -7.76
N HIS A 4 -58.30 24.69 -6.97
CA HIS A 4 -56.91 24.46 -7.36
C HIS A 4 -56.73 23.19 -8.22
N CYS A 5 -55.99 23.31 -9.33
CA CYS A 5 -55.33 22.17 -9.98
C CYS A 5 -53.88 22.07 -9.45
N GLY A 6 -53.70 21.27 -8.40
CA GLY A 6 -52.38 20.88 -7.90
C GLY A 6 -51.78 19.77 -8.76
N GLY A 7 -50.83 20.12 -9.62
CA GLY A 7 -49.99 19.15 -10.34
C GLY A 7 -48.97 18.50 -9.40
N GLN A 8 -49.30 17.30 -8.91
CA GLN A 8 -48.38 16.49 -8.10
C GLN A 8 -47.29 15.86 -8.99
N ARG A 9 -46.02 16.18 -8.70
CA ARG A 9 -44.86 15.48 -9.27
C ARG A 9 -44.82 14.05 -8.70
N PRO A 10 -44.66 12.98 -9.53
CA PRO A 10 -44.36 11.67 -8.99
C PRO A 10 -42.93 11.68 -8.42
N LYS A 11 -42.81 11.53 -7.09
CA LYS A 11 -41.55 11.19 -6.43
C LYS A 11 -41.19 9.75 -6.82
N GLY A 12 -40.32 9.60 -7.82
CA GLY A 12 -39.71 8.32 -8.16
C GLY A 12 -38.91 7.80 -6.96
N ARG A 13 -39.30 6.62 -6.48
CA ARG A 13 -38.58 5.86 -5.43
C ARG A 13 -37.16 5.54 -5.93
N PRO A 14 -36.15 5.49 -5.06
CA PRO A 14 -34.87 4.91 -5.43
C PRO A 14 -35.10 3.43 -5.72
N SER A 15 -34.75 2.98 -6.92
CA SER A 15 -34.71 1.57 -7.28
C SER A 15 -33.53 0.90 -6.55
N GLU A 16 -33.75 0.56 -5.29
CA GLU A 16 -33.04 -0.52 -4.60
C GLU A 16 -33.51 -1.83 -5.23
N ASP A 17 -32.71 -2.36 -6.17
CA ASP A 17 -32.63 -3.79 -6.52
C ASP A 17 -31.59 -3.95 -7.65
N ARG A 18 -30.36 -3.50 -7.39
CA ARG A 18 -29.20 -4.07 -8.09
C ARG A 18 -28.63 -5.16 -7.19
N PRO A 19 -28.50 -6.40 -7.67
CA PRO A 19 -27.84 -7.44 -6.88
C PRO A 19 -26.45 -6.94 -6.53
N VAL A 20 -26.22 -6.77 -5.23
CA VAL A 20 -24.92 -6.43 -4.68
C VAL A 20 -23.97 -7.57 -5.07
N PRO A 21 -22.82 -7.29 -5.72
CA PRO A 21 -21.84 -8.33 -6.04
C PRO A 21 -21.52 -9.14 -4.78
N ALA A 22 -21.49 -10.47 -4.89
CA ALA A 22 -21.38 -11.38 -3.75
C ALA A 22 -20.20 -11.11 -2.79
N TRP A 23 -19.18 -10.37 -3.23
CA TRP A 23 -18.04 -9.96 -2.41
C TRP A 23 -18.33 -8.77 -1.46
N LYS A 24 -19.43 -8.03 -1.65
CA LYS A 24 -19.79 -6.83 -0.87
C LYS A 24 -20.77 -7.12 0.27
N ILE A 25 -21.09 -8.39 0.53
CA ILE A 25 -21.70 -8.80 1.80
C ILE A 25 -20.62 -8.65 2.87
N ARG A 26 -20.73 -7.60 3.70
CA ARG A 26 -19.97 -7.49 4.95
C ARG A 26 -20.41 -8.62 5.87
N SER A 27 -19.80 -9.79 5.69
CA SER A 27 -19.80 -10.84 6.69
C SER A 27 -19.00 -10.33 7.88
N GLY A 28 -19.70 -10.14 9.01
CA GLY A 28 -19.06 -9.90 10.29
C GLY A 28 -17.92 -10.88 10.50
N SER A 29 -16.83 -10.38 11.10
CA SER A 29 -15.62 -11.08 11.50
C SER A 29 -15.89 -12.52 11.93
N LYS A 30 -15.80 -13.45 10.97
CA LYS A 30 -15.60 -14.86 11.23
C LYS A 30 -14.14 -15.06 10.96
N HIS A 31 -13.37 -15.05 12.06
CA HIS A 31 -12.05 -15.62 12.21
C HIS A 31 -11.62 -16.38 10.94
N GLY A 32 -10.89 -15.68 10.07
CA GLY A 32 -10.25 -16.31 8.93
C GLY A 32 -9.42 -17.44 9.50
N LYS A 33 -9.77 -18.68 9.13
CA LYS A 33 -8.95 -19.84 9.45
C LYS A 33 -7.61 -19.59 8.75
N SER A 34 -6.66 -19.01 9.48
CA SER A 34 -5.29 -18.94 9.02
C SER A 34 -4.91 -20.37 8.64
N TYR A 35 -4.44 -20.54 7.40
CA TYR A 35 -3.92 -21.80 6.90
C TYR A 35 -2.63 -22.23 7.67
N GLU A 36 -2.19 -21.46 8.67
CA GLU A 36 -0.92 -21.63 9.39
C GLU A 36 -0.96 -22.55 10.62
N ASN A 37 -2.05 -23.25 10.93
CA ASN A 37 -2.00 -24.14 12.10
C ASN A 37 -1.23 -25.46 11.87
N LYS A 38 -0.84 -25.79 10.62
CA LYS A 38 -0.03 -26.99 10.32
C LYS A 38 1.37 -26.70 9.78
N THR A 39 1.58 -25.53 9.20
CA THR A 39 2.90 -25.01 8.79
C THR A 39 3.18 -23.69 9.49
N ARG A 40 2.99 -23.65 10.82
CA ARG A 40 3.84 -22.78 11.64
C ARG A 40 5.26 -22.98 11.11
N ARG A 41 6.01 -21.90 10.91
CA ARG A 41 7.48 -21.95 10.85
C ARG A 41 8.01 -22.53 12.19
N ARG A 42 7.76 -23.81 12.47
CA ARG A 42 8.54 -24.69 13.35
C ARG A 42 9.86 -24.86 12.62
N GLY A 43 10.69 -23.83 12.69
CA GLY A 43 11.84 -23.68 11.81
C GLY A 43 12.28 -22.23 11.60
N ARG A 44 11.84 -21.27 12.43
CA ARG A 44 12.72 -20.11 12.65
C ARG A 44 13.91 -20.64 13.45
N VAL A 45 15.05 -20.78 12.76
CA VAL A 45 16.36 -21.14 13.34
C VAL A 45 16.52 -20.42 14.67
N GLU A 46 16.98 -21.16 15.69
CA GLU A 46 17.30 -20.73 17.07
C GLU A 46 16.98 -19.26 17.35
N ARG A 47 15.87 -19.00 18.06
CA ARG A 47 15.57 -17.66 18.55
C ARG A 47 16.78 -17.16 19.33
N ASN A 48 17.48 -16.19 18.76
CA ASN A 48 18.49 -15.44 19.49
C ASN A 48 17.79 -14.85 20.74
N PRO A 49 18.40 -14.86 21.93
CA PRO A 49 17.81 -14.28 23.14
C PRO A 49 17.29 -12.84 22.97
N ASN A 50 17.75 -12.13 21.94
CA ASN A 50 17.34 -10.76 21.59
C ASN A 50 16.13 -10.66 20.63
N ASP A 51 15.51 -11.76 20.20
CA ASP A 51 14.30 -11.72 19.36
C ASP A 51 13.05 -11.46 20.22
N THR A 52 12.66 -10.19 20.30
CA THR A 52 11.43 -9.76 20.96
C THR A 52 10.24 -9.71 20.00
N PRO A 53 8.99 -9.90 20.47
CA PRO A 53 7.79 -9.75 19.62
C PRO A 53 7.70 -8.40 18.91
N LEU A 54 8.23 -7.34 19.51
CA LEU A 54 8.30 -6.01 18.90
C LEU A 54 9.27 -5.96 17.72
N ARG A 55 10.40 -6.67 17.82
CA ARG A 55 11.38 -6.80 16.73
C ARG A 55 10.77 -7.51 15.52
N ASP A 56 9.94 -8.52 15.77
CA ASP A 56 9.23 -9.25 14.72
C ASP A 56 8.16 -8.41 14.03
N GLY A 57 7.32 -7.72 14.81
CA GLY A 57 6.33 -6.81 14.22
C GLY A 57 6.97 -5.68 13.41
N ASN A 58 8.11 -5.14 13.85
CA ASN A 58 8.83 -4.12 13.10
C ASN A 58 9.47 -4.68 11.82
N ARG A 59 10.02 -5.90 11.88
CA ARG A 59 10.53 -6.60 10.69
C ARG A 59 9.43 -6.77 9.65
N ASP A 60 8.25 -7.24 10.05
CA ASP A 60 7.15 -7.47 9.11
C ASP A 60 6.64 -6.17 8.49
N ARG A 61 6.59 -5.07 9.25
CA ARG A 61 6.29 -3.73 8.71
C ARG A 61 7.32 -3.26 7.69
N VAL A 62 8.61 -3.49 7.93
CA VAL A 62 9.67 -3.15 6.96
C VAL A 62 9.52 -3.99 5.69
N ILE A 63 9.24 -5.29 5.81
CA ILE A 63 8.98 -6.16 4.65
C ILE A 63 7.73 -5.70 3.89
N GLY A 64 6.69 -5.27 4.60
CA GLY A 64 5.48 -4.66 4.05
C GLY A 64 5.77 -3.40 3.24
N LEU A 65 6.53 -2.48 3.83
CA LEU A 65 6.98 -1.25 3.18
C LEU A 65 7.76 -1.52 1.89
N LEU A 66 8.69 -2.48 1.93
CA LEU A 66 9.47 -2.88 0.76
C LEU A 66 8.58 -3.50 -0.32
N THR A 67 7.60 -4.32 0.07
CA THR A 67 6.64 -4.93 -0.87
C THR A 67 5.75 -3.86 -1.50
N GLU A 68 5.24 -2.92 -0.71
CA GLU A 68 4.47 -1.76 -1.20
C GLU A 68 5.29 -0.92 -2.19
N ARG A 69 6.54 -0.61 -1.83
CA ARG A 69 7.44 0.16 -2.69
C ARG A 69 7.73 -0.57 -4.00
N ALA A 70 8.00 -1.88 -3.93
CA ALA A 70 8.24 -2.71 -5.11
C ALA A 70 7.06 -2.72 -6.07
N VAL A 71 5.82 -2.83 -5.56
CA VAL A 71 4.60 -2.75 -6.38
C VAL A 71 4.50 -1.39 -7.07
N LYS A 72 4.70 -0.30 -6.34
CA LYS A 72 4.65 1.07 -6.91
C LYS A 72 5.73 1.29 -7.97
N THR A 73 6.93 0.79 -7.75
CA THR A 73 8.03 0.83 -8.74
C THR A 73 7.64 0.04 -10.00
N LEU A 74 7.08 -1.16 -9.85
CA LEU A 74 6.63 -1.95 -10.99
C LEU A 74 5.50 -1.25 -11.76
N ILE A 75 4.54 -0.65 -11.06
CA ILE A 75 3.47 0.15 -11.66
C ILE A 75 4.07 1.29 -12.50
N TYR A 76 5.06 2.01 -11.98
CA TYR A 76 5.73 3.07 -12.73
C TYR A 76 6.34 2.54 -14.04
N TYR A 77 7.11 1.45 -13.98
CA TYR A 77 7.68 0.84 -15.19
C TYR A 77 6.64 0.34 -16.19
N LEU A 78 5.50 -0.17 -15.70
CA LEU A 78 4.40 -0.63 -16.56
C LEU A 78 3.66 0.51 -17.25
N SER A 79 3.66 1.72 -16.66
CA SER A 79 3.01 2.87 -17.29
C SER A 79 3.63 3.24 -18.64
N GLU A 80 4.93 2.97 -18.81
CA GLU A 80 5.67 3.20 -20.04
C GLU A 80 5.71 1.97 -20.97
N THR A 81 5.69 0.75 -20.41
CA THR A 81 5.89 -0.49 -21.19
C THR A 81 4.62 -1.22 -21.57
N ASN A 82 3.59 -1.22 -20.71
CA ASN A 82 2.32 -1.91 -20.97
C ASN A 82 1.17 -1.29 -20.18
N MET A 83 0.43 -0.39 -20.84
CA MET A 83 -0.69 0.36 -20.26
C MET A 83 -1.84 -0.53 -19.74
N HIS A 84 -2.07 -1.69 -20.37
CA HIS A 84 -3.14 -2.61 -19.95
C HIS A 84 -2.81 -3.29 -18.62
N VAL A 85 -1.59 -3.82 -18.51
CA VAL A 85 -1.09 -4.44 -17.27
C VAL A 85 -0.94 -3.40 -16.17
N TYR A 86 -0.50 -2.18 -16.51
CA TYR A 86 -0.49 -1.04 -15.60
C TYR A 86 -1.87 -0.78 -14.98
N TYR A 87 -2.91 -0.63 -15.82
CA TYR A 87 -4.26 -0.35 -15.34
C TYR A 87 -4.80 -1.48 -14.45
N TRP A 88 -4.56 -2.72 -14.87
CA TRP A 88 -4.94 -3.91 -14.12
C TRP A 88 -4.26 -3.94 -12.75
N LEU A 89 -2.94 -3.74 -12.69
CA LEU A 89 -2.18 -3.79 -11.44
C LEU A 89 -2.55 -2.63 -10.50
N CYS A 90 -2.78 -1.43 -11.04
CA CYS A 90 -3.30 -0.29 -10.27
C CYS A 90 -4.66 -0.61 -9.63
N THR A 91 -5.56 -1.23 -10.39
CA THR A 91 -6.88 -1.64 -9.90
C THR A 91 -6.74 -2.72 -8.83
N PHE A 92 -5.94 -3.76 -9.10
CA PHE A 92 -5.67 -4.84 -8.17
C PHE A 92 -5.06 -4.35 -6.85
N TYR A 93 -4.05 -3.48 -6.93
CA TYR A 93 -3.38 -2.92 -5.75
C TYR A 93 -4.29 -2.02 -4.92
N ARG A 94 -5.18 -1.26 -5.55
CA ARG A 94 -6.20 -0.47 -4.83
C ARG A 94 -7.16 -1.38 -4.07
N ASP A 95 -7.57 -2.48 -4.68
CA ASP A 95 -8.58 -3.37 -4.11
C ASP A 95 -7.96 -4.34 -3.07
N HIS A 96 -6.67 -4.61 -3.16
CA HIS A 96 -5.89 -5.46 -2.25
C HIS A 96 -4.71 -4.69 -1.64
N ALA A 97 -4.97 -3.55 -1.03
CA ALA A 97 -3.91 -2.74 -0.43
C ALA A 97 -3.23 -3.49 0.73
N ILE A 98 -1.91 -3.37 0.84
CA ILE A 98 -1.14 -3.90 1.96
C ILE A 98 -1.45 -3.05 3.20
N PRO A 99 -2.06 -3.62 4.26
CA PRO A 99 -2.42 -2.86 5.45
C PRO A 99 -1.19 -2.48 6.27
N ARG A 100 -1.24 -1.32 6.94
CA ARG A 100 -0.18 -0.87 7.85
C ARG A 100 -0.19 -1.60 9.19
N ASP A 101 -1.38 -2.00 9.63
CA ASP A 101 -1.63 -2.64 10.91
C ASP A 101 -2.55 -3.86 10.69
N GLY A 102 -2.36 -4.91 11.50
CA GLY A 102 -3.18 -6.12 11.40
C GLY A 102 -2.37 -7.38 11.67
N HIS A 103 -2.81 -8.48 11.05
CA HIS A 103 -2.10 -9.75 11.11
C HIS A 103 -0.74 -9.65 10.41
N TRP A 104 0.27 -10.34 10.91
CA TRP A 104 1.66 -10.20 10.47
C TRP A 104 1.86 -10.56 8.98
N ASP A 105 1.17 -11.61 8.53
CA ASP A 105 1.12 -12.02 7.12
C ASP A 105 0.53 -10.95 6.18
N ASP A 106 -0.43 -10.16 6.68
CA ASP A 106 -1.04 -9.10 5.90
C ASP A 106 -0.12 -7.88 5.86
N VAL A 107 0.43 -7.50 7.01
CA VAL A 107 1.34 -6.34 7.16
C VAL A 107 2.62 -6.53 6.37
N SER A 108 3.18 -7.73 6.32
CA SER A 108 4.37 -8.04 5.51
C SER A 108 4.11 -8.03 4.00
N GLY A 109 2.84 -8.02 3.57
CA GLY A 109 2.47 -8.17 2.16
C GLY A 109 2.57 -9.61 1.64
N GLU A 110 2.78 -10.61 2.51
CA GLU A 110 2.78 -12.02 2.09
C GLU A 110 1.39 -12.45 1.59
N THR A 111 0.29 -12.02 2.25
CA THR A 111 -1.07 -12.30 1.77
C THR A 111 -1.32 -11.71 0.38
N PHE A 112 -0.82 -10.51 0.11
CA PHE A 112 -0.90 -9.86 -1.20
C PHE A 112 -0.21 -10.70 -2.29
N LEU A 113 1.04 -11.11 -2.04
CA LEU A 113 1.82 -11.91 -2.98
C LEU A 113 1.22 -13.30 -3.19
N ARG A 114 0.76 -13.96 -2.12
CA ARG A 114 0.07 -15.26 -2.21
C ARG A 114 -1.19 -15.16 -3.05
N THR A 115 -1.93 -14.07 -2.94
CA THR A 115 -3.12 -13.82 -3.76
C THR A 115 -2.73 -13.78 -5.24
N LEU A 116 -1.73 -12.97 -5.62
CA LEU A 116 -1.24 -12.92 -7.00
C LEU A 116 -0.71 -14.27 -7.51
N LEU A 117 0.04 -15.00 -6.69
CA LEU A 117 0.60 -16.31 -7.07
C LEU A 117 -0.48 -17.38 -7.28
N ASN A 118 -1.61 -17.29 -6.58
CA ASN A 118 -2.72 -18.23 -6.69
C ASN A 118 -3.71 -17.85 -7.80
N MET A 119 -3.68 -16.63 -8.31
CA MET A 119 -4.58 -16.21 -9.37
C MET A 119 -4.27 -16.92 -10.71
N PRO A 120 -5.31 -17.24 -11.49
CA PRO A 120 -5.14 -17.68 -12.87
C PRO A 120 -4.75 -16.50 -13.77
N ILE A 121 -4.41 -16.79 -15.02
CA ILE A 121 -4.21 -15.77 -16.05
C ILE A 121 -5.53 -15.03 -16.25
N GLU A 122 -5.49 -13.70 -16.21
CA GLU A 122 -6.64 -12.83 -16.37
C GLU A 122 -6.55 -12.02 -17.67
N HIS A 123 -7.67 -11.45 -18.11
CA HIS A 123 -7.69 -10.54 -19.25
C HIS A 123 -7.84 -9.10 -18.77
N ALA A 124 -6.81 -8.29 -19.00
CA ALA A 124 -6.89 -6.86 -18.74
C ALA A 124 -7.44 -6.11 -19.95
N ALA A 125 -8.57 -5.44 -19.74
CA ALA A 125 -9.09 -4.45 -20.66
C ALA A 125 -9.00 -3.06 -19.99
N VAL A 126 -8.54 -2.06 -20.73
CA VAL A 126 -8.61 -0.67 -20.28
C VAL A 126 -10.01 -0.18 -20.64
N PRO A 127 -10.85 0.24 -19.69
CA PRO A 127 -12.11 0.87 -20.01
C PRO A 127 -11.82 2.26 -20.57
N MET A 128 -11.61 2.37 -21.89
CA MET A 128 -11.71 3.67 -22.55
C MET A 128 -13.14 4.19 -22.35
N GLY A 129 -13.26 5.46 -21.99
CA GLY A 129 -14.47 6.05 -21.40
C GLY A 129 -15.77 5.91 -22.19
N ARG A 130 -16.86 6.38 -21.57
CA ARG A 130 -18.29 6.24 -21.96
C ARG A 130 -18.66 6.60 -23.41
N ASN A 131 -17.76 7.24 -24.16
CA ASN A 131 -17.93 7.71 -25.54
C ASN A 131 -16.91 7.12 -26.52
N ALA A 132 -16.15 6.08 -26.14
CA ALA A 132 -15.28 5.40 -27.06
C ALA A 132 -16.13 4.66 -28.09
N SER A 133 -16.11 5.14 -29.34
CA SER A 133 -16.76 4.47 -30.47
C SER A 133 -16.40 2.98 -30.47
N PRO A 134 -17.33 2.07 -30.84
CA PRO A 134 -17.06 0.63 -30.97
C PRO A 134 -15.82 0.30 -31.83
N LEU A 135 -15.43 1.24 -32.70
CA LEU A 135 -14.22 1.18 -33.53
C LEU A 135 -12.91 1.36 -32.76
N HIS A 136 -12.92 2.07 -31.61
CA HIS A 136 -11.75 2.29 -30.75
C HIS A 136 -11.69 1.35 -29.55
N SER A 137 -12.71 0.50 -29.37
CA SER A 137 -12.72 -0.62 -28.42
C SER A 137 -11.79 -1.78 -28.83
N LEU A 138 -11.04 -1.61 -29.94
CA LEU A 138 -10.09 -2.57 -30.51
C LEU A 138 -8.81 -2.79 -29.69
N GLY A 139 -8.70 -2.23 -28.50
CA GLY A 139 -7.67 -2.64 -27.54
C GLY A 139 -7.96 -4.09 -27.12
N ARG A 140 -7.54 -5.07 -27.94
CA ARG A 140 -7.56 -6.50 -27.61
C ARG A 140 -7.01 -6.61 -26.19
N GLY A 141 -7.88 -6.98 -25.26
CA GLY A 141 -7.46 -7.15 -23.87
C GLY A 141 -6.21 -8.02 -23.83
N CYS A 142 -5.19 -7.60 -23.08
CA CYS A 142 -3.99 -8.40 -22.97
C CYS A 142 -4.20 -9.46 -21.89
N GLY A 143 -3.69 -10.67 -22.12
CA GLY A 143 -3.51 -11.63 -21.05
C GLY A 143 -2.54 -11.06 -20.03
N VAL A 144 -2.95 -10.98 -18.78
CA VAL A 144 -2.09 -10.67 -17.64
C VAL A 144 -1.82 -11.98 -16.93
N ASP A 145 -0.55 -12.25 -16.65
CA ASP A 145 -0.12 -13.33 -15.79
C ASP A 145 0.23 -12.75 -14.40
N PRO A 146 -0.66 -12.86 -13.40
CA PRO A 146 -0.42 -12.34 -12.06
C PRO A 146 0.78 -13.00 -11.37
N ARG A 147 1.12 -14.25 -11.74
CA ARG A 147 2.25 -14.98 -11.14
C ARG A 147 3.58 -14.40 -11.59
N ASN A 148 3.68 -14.07 -12.88
CA ASN A 148 4.84 -13.36 -13.41
C ASN A 148 4.98 -11.96 -12.77
N LEU A 149 3.87 -11.26 -12.54
CA LEU A 149 3.91 -9.97 -11.81
C LEU A 149 4.39 -10.14 -10.37
N ALA A 150 3.90 -11.17 -9.66
CA ALA A 150 4.36 -11.48 -8.31
C ALA A 150 5.87 -11.76 -8.27
N GLN A 151 6.39 -12.53 -9.24
CA GLN A 151 7.83 -12.79 -9.34
C GLN A 151 8.62 -11.50 -9.49
N ARG A 152 8.23 -10.62 -10.42
CA ARG A 152 8.88 -9.32 -10.63
C ARG A 152 8.84 -8.44 -9.38
N ILE A 153 7.73 -8.45 -8.64
CA ILE A 153 7.62 -7.70 -7.37
C ILE A 153 8.61 -8.28 -6.34
N MET A 154 8.73 -9.60 -6.24
CA MET A 154 9.69 -10.24 -5.33
C MET A 154 11.14 -9.92 -5.70
N ASP A 155 11.47 -9.85 -6.99
CA ASP A 155 12.80 -9.50 -7.46
C ASP A 155 13.14 -8.04 -7.13
N ILE A 156 12.24 -7.09 -7.44
CA ILE A 156 12.40 -5.67 -7.09
C ILE A 156 12.50 -5.49 -5.57
N ARG A 157 11.67 -6.20 -4.80
CA ARG A 157 11.70 -6.18 -3.33
C ARG A 157 13.07 -6.59 -2.78
N THR A 158 13.73 -7.55 -3.42
CA THR A 158 15.06 -8.02 -3.01
C THR A 158 16.13 -6.96 -3.27
N GLN A 159 16.04 -6.25 -4.41
CA GLN A 159 16.95 -5.15 -4.74
C GLN A 159 16.78 -3.97 -3.78
N LEU A 160 15.52 -3.53 -3.55
CA LEU A 160 15.21 -2.45 -2.60
C LEU A 160 15.67 -2.78 -1.18
N ALA A 161 15.59 -4.05 -0.77
CA ALA A 161 16.08 -4.47 0.54
C ALA A 161 17.61 -4.30 0.66
N ALA A 162 18.36 -4.62 -0.40
CA ALA A 162 19.80 -4.46 -0.42
C ALA A 162 20.22 -2.97 -0.35
N GLU A 163 19.52 -2.10 -1.09
CA GLU A 163 19.72 -0.65 -1.05
C GLU A 163 19.43 -0.08 0.34
N MET A 164 18.27 -0.42 0.91
CA MET A 164 17.88 0.04 2.26
C MET A 164 18.88 -0.40 3.34
N ILE A 165 19.44 -1.61 3.23
CA ILE A 165 20.49 -2.06 4.16
C ILE A 165 21.74 -1.18 4.04
N GLN A 166 22.09 -0.74 2.83
CA GLN A 166 23.23 0.13 2.62
C GLN A 166 22.98 1.51 3.22
N ASP A 167 21.81 2.10 2.97
CA ASP A 167 21.40 3.41 3.54
C ASP A 167 21.40 3.37 5.08
N LEU A 168 20.89 2.28 5.67
CA LEU A 168 20.83 2.13 7.12
C LEU A 168 22.21 2.07 7.80
N LYS A 169 23.30 1.80 7.06
CA LYS A 169 24.67 1.88 7.61
C LYS A 169 25.11 3.33 7.85
N GLU A 170 24.55 4.27 7.10
CA GLU A 170 24.94 5.69 7.14
C GLU A 170 24.30 6.44 8.33
N VAL A 171 23.24 5.87 8.94
CA VAL A 171 22.49 6.45 10.06
C VAL A 171 23.40 6.88 11.23
N SER A 172 24.46 6.14 11.52
CA SER A 172 25.40 6.51 12.59
C SER A 172 26.18 7.80 12.29
N ALA A 173 26.58 7.99 11.03
CA ALA A 173 27.26 9.19 10.56
C ALA A 173 26.29 10.38 10.50
N GLU A 174 25.06 10.16 10.04
CA GLU A 174 23.99 11.16 10.04
C GLU A 174 23.67 11.64 11.45
N ASN A 175 23.54 10.73 12.42
CA ASN A 175 23.33 11.07 13.83
C ASN A 175 24.49 11.93 14.38
N ALA A 176 25.73 11.62 14.00
CA ALA A 176 26.88 12.42 14.41
C ALA A 176 26.86 13.83 13.80
N THR A 177 26.44 13.97 12.55
CA THR A 177 26.25 15.27 11.90
C THR A 177 25.15 16.07 12.59
N LEU A 178 23.99 15.46 12.84
CA LEU A 178 22.87 16.10 13.54
C LEU A 178 23.28 16.62 14.93
N MET A 179 24.05 15.83 15.68
CA MET A 179 24.58 16.25 16.98
C MET A 179 25.52 17.45 16.86
N ARG A 180 26.46 17.43 15.90
CA ARG A 180 27.38 18.57 15.69
C ARG A 180 26.64 19.85 15.31
N GLU A 181 25.67 19.76 14.42
CA GLU A 181 24.85 20.89 13.99
C GLU A 181 24.05 21.46 15.16
N THR A 182 23.38 20.60 15.92
CA THR A 182 22.58 21.00 17.09
C THR A 182 23.45 21.68 18.15
N VAL A 183 24.62 21.13 18.44
CA VAL A 183 25.58 21.72 19.38
C VAL A 183 26.05 23.09 18.88
N THR A 184 26.41 23.19 17.60
CA THR A 184 26.86 24.47 17.01
C THR A 184 25.77 25.53 17.08
N LEU A 185 24.51 25.17 16.82
CA LEU A 185 23.35 26.07 16.97
C LEU A 185 23.15 26.50 18.42
N SER A 186 23.33 25.60 19.39
CA SER A 186 23.15 25.91 20.81
C SER A 186 24.22 26.86 21.35
N PHE A 187 25.43 26.86 20.79
CA PHE A 187 26.51 27.76 21.16
C PHE A 187 26.55 29.07 20.34
N ASN A 188 25.63 29.24 19.38
CA ASN A 188 25.57 30.45 18.57
C ASN A 188 24.95 31.60 19.38
N LEU A 189 25.81 32.46 19.93
CA LEU A 189 25.48 33.55 20.86
C LEU A 189 24.51 34.61 20.29
N ASN A 190 24.22 34.60 19.00
CA ASN A 190 23.21 35.47 18.38
C ASN A 190 21.77 35.18 18.84
N ASN A 191 21.51 34.01 19.46
CA ASN A 191 20.22 33.66 20.06
C ASN A 191 20.12 34.02 21.56
N VAL A 192 21.22 34.49 22.17
CA VAL A 192 21.16 35.05 23.53
C VAL A 192 20.61 36.45 23.41
N VAL A 193 19.29 36.56 23.58
CA VAL A 193 18.55 37.81 23.77
C VAL A 193 19.40 38.73 24.63
N ALA A 194 19.67 39.92 24.10
CA ALA A 194 20.18 41.05 24.85
C ALA A 194 19.30 41.21 26.09
N HIS A 195 19.75 40.70 27.23
CA HIS A 195 19.15 41.05 28.50
C HIS A 195 19.24 42.58 28.57
N PRO A 196 18.11 43.31 28.67
CA PRO A 196 18.18 44.74 28.92
C PRO A 196 18.90 44.87 30.25
N VAL A 197 20.14 45.38 30.20
CA VAL A 197 20.87 45.80 31.38
C VAL A 197 20.00 46.87 32.01
N ASP A 198 19.36 46.52 33.11
CA ASP A 198 18.56 47.42 33.92
C ASP A 198 19.49 48.58 34.30
N LYS A 199 19.29 49.73 33.63
CA LYS A 199 20.00 50.95 33.97
C LYS A 199 19.37 51.45 35.26
N GLY A 200 19.98 51.11 36.38
CA GLY A 200 19.81 51.88 37.63
C GLY A 200 20.07 53.37 37.36
N PRO A 201 19.49 54.28 38.15
CA PRO A 201 19.43 54.22 39.62
C PRO A 201 18.04 54.11 40.25
#